data_AF-A0A502GTE9-F1
#
_entry.id   AF-A0A502GTE9-F1
#
_cell.length_a   1.000
_cell.length_b   1.000
_cell.length_c   1.000
_cell.angle_alpha   90.00
_cell.angle_beta   90.00
_cell.angle_gamma   90.00
#
_symmetry.space_group_name_H-M   'P 1'
#
loop_
_entity.id
_entity.type
_entity.pdbx_description
1 polymer ?
#
loop_
_entity_poly.entity_id
_entity_poly.type
_entity_poly.pdbx_seq_one_letter_code
_entity_poly.pdbx_strand_id
1 'polypeptide(L)' 'MIKLTQQQCVILTGFTGILHGEFEWFHADLESRLDREVQTSELGYPEFIAECKALYEEDFNNLMPE' A
#
# COMPACT_ATOMS: atom_id res chain seq x y z
N MET A 1 0.31 -9.41 22.48
CA MET A 1 0.17 -9.12 21.04
C MET A 1 0.90 -7.82 20.76
N ILE A 2 1.85 -7.84 19.82
CA ILE A 2 2.47 -6.62 19.30
C ILE A 2 1.55 -6.11 18.18
N LYS A 3 1.20 -4.82 18.22
CA LYS A 3 0.40 -4.19 17.16
C LYS A 3 1.33 -3.73 16.04
N LEU A 4 0.84 -3.79 14.80
CA LEU A 4 1.53 -3.23 13.65
C LEU A 4 1.60 -1.69 13.75
N THR A 5 2.65 -1.11 13.20
CA THR A 5 2.75 0.34 13.01
C THR A 5 1.88 0.79 11.84
N GLN A 6 1.62 2.09 11.76
CA GLN A 6 0.89 2.69 10.63
C GLN A 6 1.55 2.35 9.28
N GLN A 7 2.87 2.50 9.17
CA GLN A 7 3.59 2.20 7.93
C GLN A 7 3.47 0.71 7.54
N GLN A 8 3.52 -0.21 8.51
CA GLN A 8 3.35 -1.63 8.25
C GLN A 8 1.95 -1.94 7.68
N CYS A 9 0.90 -1.30 8.21
CA CYS A 9 -0.45 -1.41 7.69
C CYS A 9 -0.57 -0.88 6.24
N VAL A 10 0.09 0.24 5.94
CA VAL A 10 0.14 0.82 4.59
C VAL A 10 0.83 -0.13 3.61
N ILE A 11 2.01 -0.64 3.96
CA ILE A 11 2.78 -1.59 3.12
C ILE A 11 1.96 -2.86 2.85
N LEU A 12 1.32 -3.42 3.88
CA LEU A 12 0.46 -4.60 3.71
C LEU A 12 -0.73 -4.30 2.79
N THR A 13 -1.36 -3.14 2.95
CA THR A 13 -2.48 -2.73 2.10
C THR A 13 -2.07 -2.62 0.65
N GLY A 14 -0.97 -1.92 0.37
CA GLY A 14 -0.48 -1.72 -0.99
C GLY A 14 -0.04 -3.02 -1.67
N PHE A 15 0.61 -3.94 -0.94
CA PHE A 15 1.07 -5.20 -1.52
C PHE A 15 -0.03 -6.26 -1.67
N THR A 16 -0.94 -6.36 -0.69
CA THR A 16 -1.96 -7.43 -0.67
C THR A 16 -3.28 -7.02 -1.33
N GLY A 17 -3.54 -5.71 -1.46
CA GLY A 17 -4.84 -5.18 -1.87
C GLY A 17 -5.93 -5.30 -0.79
N ILE A 18 -5.59 -5.74 0.42
CA ILE A 18 -6.52 -5.83 1.56
C ILE A 18 -6.26 -4.64 2.48
N LEU A 19 -7.29 -3.84 2.76
CA LEU A 19 -7.17 -2.68 3.63
C LEU A 19 -6.82 -3.08 5.08
N HIS A 20 -5.65 -2.64 5.54
CA HIS A 20 -5.21 -2.71 6.93
C HIS A 20 -5.11 -1.28 7.47
N GLY A 21 -5.87 -0.96 8.52
CA GLY A 21 -5.92 0.41 9.06
C GLY A 21 -6.87 1.31 8.27
N GLU A 22 -6.55 2.60 8.20
CA GLU A 22 -7.36 3.62 7.53
C GLU A 22 -7.01 3.76 6.04
N PHE A 23 -8.02 3.97 5.20
CA PHE A 23 -7.82 4.13 3.76
C PHE A 23 -6.97 5.35 3.43
N GLU A 24 -7.15 6.44 4.18
CA GLU A 24 -6.45 7.71 4.00
C GLU A 24 -4.93 7.56 4.19
N TRP A 25 -4.48 6.64 5.04
CA TRP A 25 -3.05 6.38 5.23
C TRP A 25 -2.43 5.74 3.99
N PHE A 26 -3.11 4.73 3.45
CA PHE A 26 -2.67 4.07 2.23
C PHE A 26 -2.73 5.02 1.03
N HIS A 27 -3.85 5.74 0.89
CA HIS A 27 -4.09 6.62 -0.24
C HIS A 27 -3.06 7.77 -0.30
N ALA A 28 -2.76 8.40 0.83
CA ALA A 28 -1.73 9.44 0.89
C ALA A 28 -0.30 8.92 0.61
N ASP A 29 0.05 7.72 1.09
CA ASP A 29 1.36 7.10 0.82
C ASP A 29 1.48 6.70 -0.67
N LEU A 30 0.41 6.18 -1.26
CA LEU A 30 0.36 5.83 -2.69
C LEU A 30 0.54 7.07 -3.58
N GLU A 31 -0.17 8.16 -3.29
CA GLU A 31 -0.04 9.43 -4.03
C GLU A 31 1.39 9.99 -3.94
N SER A 32 2.00 9.90 -2.75
CA SER A 32 3.40 10.28 -2.52
C SER A 32 4.38 9.45 -3.35
N ARG A 33 4.17 8.13 -3.47
CA ARG A 33 5.02 7.23 -4.28
C ARG A 33 4.87 7.46 -5.78
N LEU A 34 3.67 7.81 -6.22
CA LEU A 34 3.36 8.05 -7.63
C LEU A 34 3.62 9.49 -8.08
N ASP A 35 3.90 10.40 -7.15
CA ASP A 35 4.04 11.85 -7.39
C ASP A 35 2.83 12.45 -8.13
N ARG A 36 1.63 11.94 -7.80
CA ARG A 36 0.36 12.43 -8.35
C ARG A 36 -0.82 12.05 -7.46
N GLU A 37 -1.91 12.79 -7.60
CA GLU A 37 -3.21 12.39 -7.06
C GLU A 37 -3.71 11.10 -7.73
N VAL A 38 -4.37 10.25 -6.94
CA VAL A 38 -4.97 8.99 -7.39
C VAL A 38 -6.46 9.05 -7.16
N GLN A 39 -7.26 8.86 -8.21
CA GLN A 39 -8.70 8.74 -8.07
C GLN A 39 -9.03 7.38 -7.47
N THR A 40 -9.93 7.31 -6.48
CA THR A 40 -10.32 6.04 -5.83
C THR A 40 -10.83 5.01 -6.85
N SER A 41 -11.40 5.44 -7.98
CA SER A 41 -11.83 4.56 -9.07
C SER A 41 -10.67 3.82 -9.75
N GLU A 42 -9.47 4.39 -9.78
CA GLU A 42 -8.28 3.75 -10.36
C GLU A 42 -7.91 2.47 -9.61
N LEU A 43 -8.15 2.43 -8.29
CA LEU A 43 -7.96 1.24 -7.44
C LEU A 43 -8.94 0.09 -7.78
N GLY A 44 -9.91 0.32 -8.65
CA GLY A 44 -10.76 -0.72 -9.22
C GLY A 44 -10.19 -1.38 -10.48
N TYR A 45 -9.12 -0.82 -11.07
CA TYR A 45 -8.54 -1.32 -12.32
C TYR A 45 -7.47 -2.39 -12.02
N PRO A 46 -7.61 -3.62 -12.54
CA PRO A 46 -6.67 -4.71 -12.28
C PRO A 46 -5.21 -4.36 -12.61
N GLU A 47 -4.99 -3.64 -13.71
CA GLU A 47 -3.68 -3.16 -14.15
C GLU A 47 -3.06 -2.17 -13.15
N PHE A 48 -3.85 -1.23 -12.64
CA PHE A 48 -3.37 -0.24 -11.68
C PHE A 48 -3.09 -0.88 -10.31
N ILE A 49 -3.88 -1.87 -9.90
CA ILE A 49 -3.60 -2.63 -8.68
C ILE A 49 -2.31 -3.46 -8.81
N ALA A 50 -2.02 -4.01 -9.99
CA ALA A 50 -0.75 -4.69 -10.23
C ALA A 50 0.44 -3.73 -10.13
N GLU A 51 0.32 -2.52 -10.68
CA GLU A 51 1.31 -1.45 -10.52
C GLU A 51 1.48 -1.05 -9.05
N CYS A 52 0.38 -0.83 -8.33
CA CYS A 52 0.40 -0.54 -6.90
C CYS A 52 1.17 -1.62 -6.15
N LYS A 53 0.85 -2.89 -6.36
CA LYS A 53 1.54 -4.00 -5.70
C LYS A 53 3.04 -3.99 -5.93
N ALA A 54 3.49 -3.70 -7.15
CA ALA A 54 4.91 -3.61 -7.48
C ALA A 54 5.62 -2.48 -6.69
N LEU A 55 4.95 -1.35 -6.44
CA LEU A 55 5.50 -0.24 -5.66
C LEU A 55 5.73 -0.57 -4.18
N TYR A 56 5.05 -1.58 -3.65
CA TYR A 56 5.12 -1.99 -2.23
C TYR A 56 5.87 -3.30 -2.01
N GLU A 57 6.27 -4.01 -3.07
CA GLU A 57 6.87 -5.35 -2.96
C GLU A 57 8.19 -5.34 -2.20
N GLU A 58 9.09 -4.40 -2.48
CA GLU A 58 10.37 -4.28 -1.79
C GLU A 58 10.19 -3.99 -0.30
N ASP A 59 9.34 -3.01 0.04
CA ASP A 59 9.03 -2.67 1.43
C ASP A 59 8.39 -3.85 2.17
N PHE A 60 7.50 -4.60 1.50
CA PHE A 60 6.90 -5.78 2.08
C PHE A 60 7.95 -6.85 2.39
N ASN A 61 8.89 -7.09 1.47
CA ASN A 61 9.99 -8.03 1.69
C ASN A 61 10.89 -7.57 2.86
N ASN A 62 11.13 -6.27 2.99
CA ASN A 62 11.91 -5.66 4.08
C ASN A 62 11.21 -5.71 5.45
N LEU A 63 9.93 -6.08 5.53
CA LEU A 63 9.25 -6.35 6.81
C LEU A 63 9.63 -7.70 7.42
N MET A 64 10.19 -8.61 6.62
CA MET A 64 10.53 -9.96 7.08
C MET A 64 11.84 -9.95 7.87
N PRO A 65 11.92 -10.68 8.99
CA PRO A 65 13.19 -10.87 9.69
C PRO A 65 14.18 -11.65 8.82
N GLU A 66 15.48 -11.43 9.08
CA GLU A 66 16.57 -12.23 8.51
C GLU A 66 16.53 -13.70 8.91
#